data_AF-A0A847LSW6-F1
#
_entry.id   AF-A0A847LSW6-F1
#
_cell.length_a   1.000
_cell.length_b   1.000
_cell.length_c   1.000
_cell.angle_alpha   90.00
_cell.angle_beta   90.00
_cell.angle_gamma   90.00
#
_symmetry.space_group_name_H-M   'P 1'
#
loop_
_entity.id
_entity.type
_entity.pdbx_description
1 polymer ?
#
loop_
_entity_poly.entity_id
_entity_poly.type
_entity_poly.pdbx_seq_one_letter_code
_entity_poly.pdbx_strand_id
1 'polypeptide(L)' 'KIVAARRAGIKEIILPEGNRVDFEEIPSYLKDGIEFHFVEIVDDVFNKIFPNGSFKKD' A
#
# COMPACT_ATOMS: atom_id res chain seq x y z
N LYS A 1 2.01 -6.52 -9.26
CA LYS A 1 2.10 -6.53 -7.77
C LYS A 1 0.82 -7.10 -7.14
N ILE A 2 -0.37 -6.60 -7.47
CA ILE A 2 -1.65 -7.00 -6.85
C ILE A 2 -2.01 -8.48 -7.04
N VAL A 3 -1.90 -9.03 -8.25
CA VAL A 3 -2.21 -10.45 -8.52
C VAL A 3 -1.36 -11.40 -7.68
N ALA A 4 -0.07 -11.11 -7.52
CA ALA A 4 0.85 -11.91 -6.72
C ALA A 4 0.51 -11.80 -5.23
N ALA A 5 0.25 -10.58 -4.73
CA ALA A 5 -0.15 -10.33 -3.36
C ALA A 5 -1.43 -11.09 -2.98
N ARG A 6 -2.44 -11.10 -3.88
CA ARG A 6 -3.66 -11.87 -3.71
C ARG A 6 -3.40 -13.38 -3.59
N ARG A 7 -2.58 -13.94 -4.49
CA ARG A 7 -2.19 -15.37 -4.46
C ARG A 7 -1.45 -15.74 -3.18
N ALA A 8 -0.68 -14.80 -2.63
CA ALA A 8 0.04 -14.96 -1.37
C ALA A 8 -0.82 -14.70 -0.13
N GLY A 9 -2.11 -14.34 -0.28
CA GLY A 9 -3.01 -14.06 0.84
C GLY A 9 -2.74 -12.73 1.56
N ILE A 10 -1.98 -11.81 0.95
CA ILE A 10 -1.72 -10.48 1.51
C ILE A 10 -3.02 -9.69 1.59
N LYS A 11 -3.22 -9.02 2.73
CA LYS A 11 -4.43 -8.24 3.03
C LYS A 11 -4.25 -6.74 2.91
N GLU A 12 -3.01 -6.25 2.94
CA GLU A 12 -2.71 -4.82 2.89
C GLU A 12 -1.53 -4.56 1.96
N ILE A 13 -1.62 -3.51 1.13
CA ILE A 13 -0.57 -3.10 0.21
C ILE A 13 -0.35 -1.59 0.33
N ILE A 14 0.91 -1.18 0.49
CA ILE A 14 1.31 0.22 0.41
C ILE A 14 1.82 0.51 -1.01
N LEU A 15 1.32 1.56 -1.64
CA LEU A 15 1.71 2.02 -2.98
C LEU A 15 2.10 3.50 -2.97
N PRO A 16 3.02 3.95 -3.85
CA PRO A 16 3.24 5.37 -4.05
C PRO A 16 1.98 6.06 -4.58
N GLU A 17 1.73 7.31 -4.18
CA GLU A 17 0.61 8.12 -4.67
C GLU A 17 0.66 8.28 -6.20
N GLY A 18 1.85 8.35 -6.79
CA GLY A 18 2.04 8.37 -8.25
C GLY A 18 1.50 7.14 -8.98
N ASN A 19 1.22 6.03 -8.29
CA ASN A 19 0.58 4.85 -8.86
C ASN A 19 -0.95 4.86 -8.76
N ARG A 20 -1.59 5.91 -8.24
CA ARG A 20 -3.05 5.96 -8.07
C ARG A 20 -3.80 5.86 -9.40
N VAL A 21 -3.32 6.55 -10.44
CA VAL A 21 -3.94 6.50 -11.79
C VAL A 21 -3.93 5.08 -12.33
N ASP A 22 -2.77 4.42 -12.36
CA ASP A 22 -2.66 3.02 -12.80
C ASP A 22 -3.52 2.08 -11.94
N PHE A 23 -3.60 2.35 -10.64
CA PHE A 23 -4.41 1.56 -9.72
C PHE A 23 -5.89 1.68 -10.02
N GLU A 24 -6.40 2.88 -10.30
CA GLU A 24 -7.82 3.12 -10.59
C GLU A 24 -8.30 2.32 -11.80
N GLU A 25 -7.45 2.16 -12.82
CA GLU A 25 -7.72 1.37 -14.02
C GLU A 25 -7.80 -0.14 -13.77
N ILE A 26 -7.30 -0.64 -12.64
CA ILE A 26 -7.34 -2.07 -12.31
C ILE A 26 -8.79 -2.52 -12.04
N PRO A 27 -9.24 -3.66 -12.60
CA PRO A 27 -10.54 -4.23 -12.29
C PRO A 27 -10.80 -4.43 -10.80
N SER A 28 -12.01 -4.10 -10.33
CA SER A 28 -12.40 -4.19 -8.91
C SER A 28 -12.16 -5.58 -8.30
N TYR A 29 -12.48 -6.64 -9.04
CA TYR A 29 -12.30 -8.02 -8.57
C TYR A 29 -10.86 -8.37 -8.15
N LEU A 30 -9.86 -7.65 -8.68
CA LEU A 30 -8.45 -7.81 -8.29
C LEU A 30 -8.09 -7.03 -7.02
N LYS A 31 -8.83 -5.96 -6.72
CA LYS A 31 -8.70 -5.11 -5.52
C LYS A 31 -9.44 -5.70 -4.33
N ASP A 32 -10.51 -6.44 -4.57
CA ASP A 32 -11.38 -7.01 -3.54
C ASP A 32 -10.60 -7.79 -2.47
N GLY A 33 -10.87 -7.47 -1.20
CA GLY A 33 -10.27 -8.16 -0.04
C GLY A 33 -8.82 -7.76 0.26
N ILE A 34 -8.31 -6.71 -0.39
CA ILE A 34 -7.02 -6.08 -0.11
C ILE A 34 -7.25 -4.61 0.22
N GLU A 35 -6.71 -4.14 1.34
CA GLU A 35 -6.66 -2.73 1.70
C GLU A 35 -5.44 -2.07 1.04
N PHE A 36 -5.65 -0.90 0.45
CA PHE A 36 -4.61 -0.15 -0.25
C PHE A 36 -4.34 1.15 0.48
N HIS A 37 -3.07 1.37 0.79
CA HIS A 37 -2.57 2.60 1.42
C HIS A 37 -1.68 3.31 0.41
N PHE A 38 -1.93 4.60 0.18
CA PHE A 38 -1.10 5.40 -0.71
C PHE A 38 -0.24 6.35 0.11
N VAL A 39 1.01 6.52 -0.32
CA VAL A 39 2.03 7.32 0.37
C VAL A 39 2.80 8.19 -0.62
N GLU A 40 3.21 9.39 -0.20
CA GLU A 40 3.98 10.30 -1.06
C GLU A 40 5.49 10.13 -0.84
N ILE A 41 5.90 9.91 0.42
CA ILE A 41 7.30 9.76 0.81
C ILE A 41 7.52 8.51 1.64
N VAL A 42 8.79 8.09 1.72
CA VAL A 42 9.19 6.90 2.48
C VAL A 42 8.82 7.00 3.97
N ASP A 43 8.84 8.21 4.53
CA ASP A 43 8.52 8.44 5.95
C ASP A 43 7.07 8.04 6.28
N ASP A 44 6.14 8.22 5.33
CA ASP A 44 4.74 7.82 5.49
C ASP A 44 4.60 6.29 5.63
N VAL A 45 5.46 5.53 4.94
CA VAL A 45 5.52 4.06 5.07
C VAL A 45 5.86 3.69 6.50
N PHE A 46 6.90 4.31 7.07
CA PHE A 46 7.35 4.05 8.43
C PHE A 46 6.28 4.42 9.46
N ASN A 47 5.63 5.57 9.30
CA ASN A 47 4.52 5.99 10.15
C ASN A 47 3.35 4.99 10.12
N LYS A 48 3.07 4.40 8.94
CA LYS A 48 2.00 3.42 8.78
C LYS A 48 2.32 2.07 9.43
N ILE A 49 3.55 1.57 9.27
CA ILE A 49 3.93 0.24 9.76
C ILE A 49 4.36 0.25 11.25
N PHE A 50 4.77 1.41 11.79
CA PHE A 50 5.19 1.56 13.18
C PHE A 50 4.43 2.70 13.90
N PRO A 51 3.09 2.65 14.02
CA PRO A 51 2.30 3.75 14.57
C PRO A 51 2.61 4.09 16.03
N ASN A 52 3.18 3.14 16.79
CA ASN A 52 3.60 3.32 18.19
C ASN A 52 5.14 3.42 18.35
N GLY A 53 5.89 3.38 17.25
CA GLY A 53 7.33 3.56 17.25
C GLY A 53 7.67 5.01 16.96
N SER A 54 8.57 5.63 17.72
CA SER A 54 9.11 6.94 17.37
C SER A 54 10.08 6.77 16.20
N PHE A 55 9.58 6.71 14.97
CA PHE A 55 10.43 6.83 13.79
C PHE A 55 10.95 8.28 13.74
N LYS A 56 12.20 8.46 14.17
CA LYS A 56 12.93 9.72 14.01
C LYS A 56 13.84 9.57 12.81
N LYS A 57 13.66 10.45 11.83
CA LYS A 57 14.61 10.63 10.73
C LYS A 57 15.75 11.48 11.28
N ASP A 58 16.93 10.88 11.40
CA ASP A 58 18.18 11.58 11.77
C ASP A 58 18.59 12.60 10.69
#